data_AF-A0A402B393-F1
#
_entry.id   AF-A0A402B393-F1
#
_cell.length_a   1.000
_cell.length_b   1.000
_cell.length_c   1.000
_cell.angle_alpha   90.00
_cell.angle_beta   90.00
_cell.angle_gamma   90.00
#
_symmetry.space_group_name_H-M   'P 1'
#
loop_
_entity.id
_entity.type
_entity.pdbx_description
1 polymer ?
#
loop_
_entity_poly.entity_id
_entity_poly.type
_entity_poly.pdbx_seq_one_letter_code
_entity_poly.pdbx_strand_id
1 'polypeptide(L)'
;MSDHNYDELRNTWIYQEIQQHVQLQFQQQDRENYCQALHTIVQARFPRLLTLVEQKTATTRDARQLHVLVVHVASARTEKEARRQLLDAVSQS
;
A
#
# COMPACT_ATOMS: atom_id res chain seq x y z
N MET A 1 32.72 4.89 23.75
CA MET A 1 32.47 6.31 23.43
C MET A 1 32.11 6.43 21.95
N SER A 2 31.03 5.79 21.52
CA SER A 2 30.67 5.67 20.09
C SER A 2 29.29 6.25 19.78
N ASP A 3 28.46 6.52 20.79
CA ASP A 3 27.10 7.04 20.62
C ASP A 3 27.03 8.54 20.30
N HIS A 4 27.97 9.36 20.81
CA HIS A 4 27.93 10.82 20.63
C HIS A 4 28.06 11.25 19.16
N ASN A 5 28.93 10.59 18.40
CA ASN A 5 29.14 10.91 16.97
C ASN A 5 27.89 10.54 16.12
N TYR A 6 27.16 9.49 16.52
CA TYR A 6 25.96 9.06 15.81
C TYR A 6 24.79 10.01 16.07
N ASP A 7 24.67 10.53 17.29
CA ASP A 7 23.67 11.54 17.64
C ASP A 7 23.96 12.92 17.01
N GLU A 8 25.23 13.31 16.85
CA GLU A 8 25.60 14.53 16.13
C GLU A 8 25.24 14.45 14.64
N LEU A 9 25.49 13.31 14.00
CA LEU A 9 25.09 13.07 12.60
C LEU A 9 23.56 13.05 12.44
N ARG A 10 22.83 12.46 13.38
CA ARG A 10 21.36 12.35 13.35
C ARG A 10 20.65 13.70 13.36
N ASN A 11 21.26 14.70 13.99
CA ASN A 11 20.75 16.07 14.06
C ASN A 11 21.18 16.94 12.88
N THR A 12 21.95 16.40 11.94
CA THR A 12 22.23 17.12 10.70
C THR A 12 20.99 17.12 9.81
N TRP A 13 20.72 18.27 9.20
CA TRP A 13 19.66 18.41 8.20
C TRP A 13 19.80 17.39 7.06
N ILE A 14 21.04 17.06 6.68
CA ILE A 14 21.37 16.06 5.65
C ILE A 14 20.89 14.67 6.06
N TYR A 15 21.14 14.24 7.30
CA TYR A 15 20.68 12.92 7.77
C TYR A 15 19.15 12.84 7.79
N GLN A 16 18.47 13.90 8.23
CA GLN A 16 17.01 13.97 8.24
C GLN A 16 16.43 13.91 6.82
N GLU A 17 17.05 14.60 5.86
CA GLU A 17 16.64 14.59 4.46
C GLU A 17 16.83 13.19 3.84
N ILE A 18 17.97 12.54 4.07
CA ILE A 18 18.19 11.16 3.63
C ILE A 18 17.15 10.21 4.24
N GLN A 19 16.86 10.32 5.54
CA GLN A 19 15.83 9.51 6.19
C GLN A 19 14.45 9.72 5.56
N GLN A 20 14.07 10.96 5.27
CA GLN A 20 12.80 11.26 4.61
C GLN A 20 12.74 10.67 3.20
N HIS A 21 13.81 10.80 2.39
CA HIS A 21 13.88 10.22 1.06
C HIS A 21 13.76 8.70 1.09
N VAL A 22 14.50 8.04 1.98
CA VAL A 22 14.45 6.58 2.14
C VAL A 22 13.05 6.14 2.60
N GLN A 23 12.43 6.84 3.54
CA GLN A 23 11.08 6.57 4.01
C GLN A 23 10.05 6.68 2.87
N LEU A 24 10.15 7.72 2.04
CA LEU A 24 9.26 7.92 0.88
C LEU A 24 9.43 6.82 -0.16
N GLN A 25 10.68 6.38 -0.42
CA GLN A 25 10.95 5.27 -1.31
C GLN A 25 10.32 3.98 -0.82
N PHE A 26 10.48 3.64 0.46
CA PHE A 26 9.83 2.45 1.03
C PHE A 26 8.31 2.51 0.95
N GLN A 27 7.71 3.67 1.23
CA GLN A 27 6.25 3.84 1.10
C GLN A 27 5.75 3.67 -0.34
N GLN A 28 6.50 4.18 -1.33
CA GLN A 28 6.16 3.97 -2.75
C GLN A 28 6.30 2.50 -3.14
N GLN A 29 7.40 1.86 -2.75
CA GLN A 29 7.65 0.44 -3.00
C GLN A 29 6.53 -0.44 -2.41
N ASP A 30 6.16 -0.21 -1.15
CA ASP A 30 5.08 -0.94 -0.48
C ASP A 30 3.76 -0.77 -1.22
N ARG A 31 3.43 0.46 -1.62
CA ARG A 31 2.23 0.74 -2.41
C ARG A 31 2.22 -0.03 -3.72
N GLU A 32 3.32 0.01 -4.48
CA GLU A 32 3.44 -0.71 -5.76
C GLU A 32 3.29 -2.22 -5.57
N ASN A 33 3.93 -2.77 -4.54
CA ASN A 33 3.83 -4.18 -4.18
C ASN A 33 2.37 -4.59 -3.88
N TYR A 34 1.64 -3.79 -3.09
CA TYR A 34 0.25 -4.09 -2.78
C TYR A 34 -0.68 -3.92 -3.99
N CYS A 35 -0.45 -2.93 -4.85
CA CYS A 35 -1.17 -2.77 -6.11
C CYS A 35 -0.99 -4.02 -7.00
N GLN A 36 0.26 -4.48 -7.16
CA GLN A 36 0.57 -5.65 -7.98
C GLN A 36 -0.03 -6.93 -7.38
N ALA A 37 0.05 -7.10 -6.07
CA ALA A 37 -0.56 -8.23 -5.37
C ALA A 37 -2.09 -8.24 -5.56
N LEU A 38 -2.74 -7.10 -5.39
CA LEU A 38 -4.19 -6.98 -5.56
C LEU A 38 -4.60 -7.32 -6.99
N HIS A 39 -3.88 -6.78 -7.98
CA HIS A 39 -4.12 -7.08 -9.38
C HIS A 39 -3.97 -8.58 -9.67
N THR A 40 -2.90 -9.20 -9.19
CA THR A 40 -2.61 -10.63 -9.39
C THR A 40 -3.70 -11.52 -8.79
N ILE A 41 -4.11 -11.24 -7.54
CA ILE A 41 -5.15 -12.01 -6.84
C ILE A 41 -6.49 -11.88 -7.57
N VAL A 42 -6.84 -10.67 -7.99
CA VAL A 42 -8.11 -10.39 -8.65
C VAL A 42 -8.14 -11.01 -10.04
N GLN A 43 -7.05 -10.91 -10.80
CA GLN A 43 -6.93 -11.57 -12.10
C GLN A 43 -7.13 -13.08 -11.99
N ALA A 44 -6.56 -13.71 -10.96
CA ALA A 44 -6.64 -15.16 -10.76
C ALA A 44 -8.01 -15.63 -10.26
N ARG A 45 -8.67 -14.88 -9.38
CA ARG A 45 -9.89 -15.33 -8.68
C ARG A 45 -11.18 -14.70 -9.22
N PHE A 46 -11.13 -13.41 -9.56
CA PHE A 46 -12.30 -12.59 -9.88
C PHE A 46 -12.00 -11.63 -11.03
N PRO A 47 -11.67 -12.12 -12.25
CA PRO A 47 -11.17 -11.29 -13.34
C PRO A 47 -12.12 -10.15 -13.75
N ARG A 48 -13.43 -10.31 -13.52
CA ARG A 48 -14.45 -9.28 -13.76
C ARG A 48 -14.31 -8.04 -12.89
N LEU A 49 -13.52 -8.11 -11.81
CA LEU A 49 -13.26 -6.98 -10.91
C LEU A 49 -11.98 -6.22 -11.24
N LEU A 50 -11.22 -6.62 -12.27
CA LEU A 50 -9.96 -5.97 -12.63
C LEU A 50 -10.09 -4.47 -12.84
N THR A 51 -11.06 -4.03 -13.65
CA THR A 51 -11.30 -2.60 -13.89
C THR A 51 -11.63 -1.83 -12.61
N LEU A 52 -12.36 -2.47 -11.67
CA LEU A 52 -12.66 -1.85 -10.37
C LEU A 52 -11.39 -1.70 -9.52
N VAL A 53 -10.50 -2.69 -9.58
CA VAL A 53 -9.21 -2.66 -8.87
C VAL A 53 -8.28 -1.61 -9.45
N GLU A 54 -8.18 -1.49 -10.78
CA GLU A 54 -7.38 -0.45 -11.45
C GLU A 54 -7.83 0.96 -11.03
N GLN A 55 -9.14 1.19 -11.00
CA GLN A 55 -9.69 2.46 -10.52
C GLN A 55 -9.38 2.70 -9.03
N LYS A 56 -9.45 1.65 -8.22
CA LYS A 56 -9.18 1.74 -6.78
C LYS A 56 -7.69 1.99 -6.48
N THR A 57 -6.78 1.29 -7.13
CA THR A 57 -5.33 1.48 -6.94
C THR A 57 -4.82 2.82 -7.49
N ALA A 58 -5.51 3.39 -8.48
CA ALA A 58 -5.24 4.73 -8.97
C ALA A 58 -5.65 5.83 -7.98
N THR A 59 -6.72 5.61 -7.21
CA THR A 59 -7.27 6.60 -6.26
C THR A 59 -6.73 6.45 -4.84
N THR A 60 -6.37 5.22 -4.42
CA THR A 60 -5.82 4.95 -3.09
C THR A 60 -4.31 5.22 -3.04
N ARG A 61 -3.93 6.23 -2.24
CA ARG A 61 -2.52 6.59 -2.01
C ARG A 61 -1.90 5.88 -0.80
N ASP A 62 -2.72 5.47 0.16
CA ASP A 62 -2.24 4.82 1.39
C ASP A 62 -1.95 3.32 1.15
N ALA A 63 -0.69 2.94 1.33
CA ALA A 63 -0.24 1.56 1.25
C ALA A 63 -0.96 0.64 2.26
N ARG A 64 -1.31 1.13 3.45
CA ARG A 64 -2.04 0.33 4.45
C ARG A 64 -3.45 0.01 3.98
N GLN A 65 -4.15 0.97 3.39
CA GLN A 65 -5.47 0.73 2.82
C GLN A 65 -5.41 -0.29 1.68
N LEU A 66 -4.37 -0.23 0.83
CA LEU A 66 -4.15 -1.23 -0.22
C LEU A 66 -3.86 -2.62 0.36
N HIS A 67 -3.05 -2.72 1.40
CA HIS A 67 -2.79 -3.98 2.09
C HIS A 67 -4.08 -4.59 2.67
N VAL A 68 -4.93 -3.79 3.31
CA VAL A 68 -6.23 -4.25 3.82
C VAL A 68 -7.10 -4.78 2.68
N LEU A 69 -7.14 -4.08 1.55
CA LEU A 69 -7.87 -4.55 0.35
C LEU A 69 -7.32 -5.87 -0.18
N VAL A 70 -6.00 -6.05 -0.22
CA VAL A 70 -5.36 -7.32 -0.58
C VAL A 70 -5.86 -8.44 0.31
N VAL A 71 -5.81 -8.26 1.63
CA VAL A 71 -6.26 -9.27 2.60
C VAL A 71 -7.76 -9.57 2.43
N HIS A 72 -8.59 -8.53 2.32
CA HIS A 72 -10.04 -8.70 2.17
C HIS A 72 -10.40 -9.44 0.87
N VAL A 73 -9.79 -9.07 -0.26
CA VAL A 73 -10.07 -9.73 -1.54
C VAL A 73 -9.48 -11.15 -1.58
N ALA A 74 -8.31 -11.37 -0.98
CA ALA A 74 -7.73 -12.71 -0.83
C ALA A 74 -8.62 -13.63 0.05
N SER A 75 -9.25 -13.07 1.07
CA SER A 75 -10.12 -13.82 1.99
C SER A 75 -11.56 -14.02 1.48
N ALA A 76 -12.01 -13.22 0.52
CA ALA A 76 -13.37 -13.26 0.00
C ALA A 76 -13.69 -14.64 -0.62
N ARG A 77 -14.87 -15.19 -0.31
CA ARG A 77 -15.31 -16.49 -0.85
C ARG A 77 -15.98 -16.33 -2.20
N THR A 78 -16.58 -15.16 -2.45
CA THR A 78 -17.32 -14.89 -3.69
C THR A 78 -16.91 -13.56 -4.32
N GLU A 79 -17.15 -13.43 -5.63
CA GLU A 79 -16.95 -12.18 -6.37
C GLU A 79 -17.78 -11.03 -5.76
N LYS A 80 -19.00 -11.32 -5.30
CA LYS A 80 -19.88 -10.32 -4.69
C LYS A 80 -19.31 -9.76 -3.39
N GLU A 81 -18.71 -10.61 -2.55
CA GLU A 81 -18.02 -10.19 -1.34
C GLU A 81 -16.78 -9.35 -1.68
N ALA A 82 -15.93 -9.81 -2.60
CA ALA A 82 -14.74 -9.08 -3.02
C ALA A 82 -15.10 -7.69 -3.58
N ARG A 83 -16.12 -7.61 -4.44
CA ARG A 83 -16.65 -6.34 -4.98
C ARG A 83 -17.12 -5.41 -3.87
N ARG A 84 -17.86 -5.93 -2.88
CA ARG A 84 -18.32 -5.13 -1.75
C ARG A 84 -17.15 -4.56 -0.96
N GLN A 85 -16.12 -5.34 -0.69
CA GLN A 85 -14.92 -4.88 0.02
C GLN A 85 -14.17 -3.77 -0.75
N LEU A 86 -14.07 -3.90 -2.08
CA LEU A 86 -13.46 -2.87 -2.94
C LEU A 86 -14.25 -1.55 -2.95
N LEU A 87 -15.58 -1.63 -2.87
CA LEU A 87 -16.48 -0.48 -2.86
C LEU A 87 -16.60 0.17 -1.47
N ASP A 88 -16.71 -0.61 -0.40
CA ASP A 88 -16.91 -0.10 0.96
C ASP A 88 -15.66 0.62 1.50
N ALA A 89 -14.46 0.25 1.01
CA ALA A 89 -13.22 1.00 1.29
C ALA A 89 -13.21 2.42 0.71
N VAL A 90 -14.29 2.90 0.06
CA VAL A 90 -14.48 4.31 -0.35
C VAL A 90 -15.03 5.14 0.83
N SER A 91 -15.66 4.51 1.82
CA SER A 91 -16.48 5.20 2.84
C SER A 91 -15.76 5.46 4.17
N GLN A 92 -14.49 5.08 4.31
CA GLN A 92 -13.66 5.42 5.46
C GLN A 92 -12.58 6.43 5.03
N SER A 93 -13.03 7.66 4.77
CA SER A 93 -12.17 8.86 4.65
C SER A 93 -12.32 9.69 5.91
#